data_AF-A0A6P0NE28-F1
#
_entry.id   AF-A0A6P0NE28-F1
#
_cell.length_a   1.000
_cell.length_b   1.000
_cell.length_c   1.000
_cell.angle_alpha   90.00
_cell.angle_beta   90.00
_cell.angle_gamma   90.00
#
_symmetry.space_group_name_H-M   'P 1'
#
loop_
_entity.id
_entity.type
_entity.pdbx_description
1 polymer ?
#
loop_
_entity_poly.entity_id
_entity_poly.type
_entity_poly.pdbx_seq_one_letter_code
_entity_poly.pdbx_strand_id
1 'polypeptide(L)'
;FKGSVEKSTIAKDLTKVISTTKTELLFLPLFLRLLKIGGQAAVIVPDGVLFGSSKAHKKIRSILIENHKLEGVISMPSGVFKPYAGVSTAVIIFTKVGVEADGTDFVWFYDMKADGLSLDDKRQPVEENDIPDLLEKWKQRDSTQESDRKAKAFFVPKDEIKENGYDLSINRYKEIEYEEVEYEPPKVILEKLRTLEDEIRADLDALEEMLG
;
A
#
# COMPACT_ATOMS: atom_id res chain seq x y z
N PHE A 1 -12.03 7.56 -1.19
CA PHE A 1 -11.47 6.60 -0.22
C PHE A 1 -10.99 7.23 1.07
N LYS A 2 -10.32 8.39 1.04
CA LYS A 2 -9.87 9.13 2.23
C LYS A 2 -10.91 10.18 2.62
N GLY A 3 -11.22 10.30 3.91
CA GLY A 3 -12.22 11.26 4.38
C GLY A 3 -12.16 11.44 5.89
N SER A 4 -12.84 12.47 6.37
CA SER A 4 -12.99 12.73 7.80
C SER A 4 -14.45 12.89 8.15
N VAL A 5 -14.87 12.34 9.29
CA VAL A 5 -16.21 12.52 9.85
C VAL A 5 -16.15 13.36 11.13
N GLU A 6 -17.24 14.04 11.43
CA GLU A 6 -17.38 14.78 12.68
C GLU A 6 -17.33 13.81 13.87
N LYS A 7 -16.49 14.13 14.86
CA LYS A 7 -16.24 13.24 16.01
C LYS A 7 -17.52 12.89 16.79
N SER A 8 -18.49 13.79 16.84
CA SER A 8 -19.81 13.60 17.47
C SER A 8 -20.68 12.55 16.79
N THR A 9 -20.46 12.30 15.49
CA THR A 9 -21.26 11.37 14.68
C THR A 9 -20.70 9.94 14.68
N ILE A 10 -19.50 9.74 15.22
CA ILE A 10 -18.85 8.43 15.27
C ILE A 10 -19.51 7.59 16.37
N ALA A 11 -19.89 6.36 16.03
CA ALA A 11 -20.46 5.42 16.98
C ALA A 11 -19.53 5.23 18.20
N LYS A 12 -20.11 5.31 19.42
CA LYS A 12 -19.36 5.30 20.69
C LYS A 12 -18.56 4.03 20.92
N ASP A 13 -18.99 2.92 20.35
CA ASP A 13 -18.29 1.64 20.41
C ASP A 13 -17.07 1.61 19.48
N LEU A 14 -17.13 2.22 18.29
CA LEU A 14 -15.98 2.34 17.39
C LEU A 14 -14.88 3.24 17.99
N THR A 15 -15.26 4.33 18.65
CA THR A 15 -14.28 5.24 19.29
C THR A 15 -13.52 4.61 20.46
N LYS A 16 -14.07 3.55 21.07
CA LYS A 16 -13.37 2.75 22.09
C LYS A 16 -12.29 1.85 21.49
N VAL A 17 -12.48 1.40 20.25
CA VAL A 17 -11.50 0.56 19.55
C VAL A 17 -10.38 1.41 18.95
N ILE A 18 -10.74 2.50 18.27
CA ILE A 18 -9.80 3.41 17.64
C ILE A 18 -10.28 4.86 17.73
N SER A 19 -9.42 5.75 18.23
CA SER A 19 -9.70 7.18 18.31
C SER A 19 -9.17 7.89 17.06
N THR A 20 -10.05 8.11 16.08
CA THR A 20 -9.73 8.83 14.85
C THR A 20 -10.99 9.37 14.18
N THR A 21 -10.86 10.43 13.39
CA THR A 21 -11.93 10.94 12.51
C THR A 21 -11.80 10.41 11.08
N LYS A 22 -10.69 9.72 10.76
CA LYS A 22 -10.38 9.20 9.44
C LYS A 22 -11.30 8.04 9.09
N THR A 23 -12.11 8.21 8.06
CA THR A 23 -13.10 7.20 7.67
C THR A 23 -12.44 5.89 7.28
N GLU A 24 -11.33 5.94 6.55
CA GLU A 24 -10.59 4.75 6.11
C GLU A 24 -10.16 3.84 7.27
N LEU A 25 -9.88 4.41 8.44
CA LEU A 25 -9.50 3.66 9.65
C LEU A 25 -10.70 3.19 10.47
N LEU A 26 -11.84 3.89 10.38
CA LEU A 26 -13.07 3.56 11.11
C LEU A 26 -13.82 2.39 10.46
N PHE A 27 -13.69 2.19 9.15
CA PHE A 27 -14.36 1.10 8.44
C PHE A 27 -13.80 -0.29 8.81
N LEU A 28 -12.50 -0.42 9.04
CA LEU A 28 -11.89 -1.70 9.41
C LEU A 28 -12.45 -2.32 10.71
N PRO A 29 -12.50 -1.61 11.86
CA PRO A 29 -13.13 -2.14 13.06
C PRO A 29 -14.64 -2.31 12.91
N LEU A 30 -15.29 -1.52 12.06
CA LEU A 30 -16.70 -1.72 11.73
C LEU A 30 -16.91 -3.06 11.01
N PHE A 31 -16.09 -3.39 10.00
CA PHE A 31 -16.16 -4.68 9.30
C PHE A 31 -15.91 -5.85 10.25
N LEU A 32 -14.87 -5.76 11.10
CA LEU A 32 -14.62 -6.76 12.15
C LEU A 32 -15.82 -6.94 13.08
N ARG A 33 -16.53 -5.87 13.44
CA ARG A 33 -17.73 -5.96 14.28
C ARG A 33 -18.87 -6.69 13.57
N LEU A 34 -19.08 -6.40 12.28
CA LEU A 34 -20.15 -6.98 11.46
C LEU A 34 -19.90 -8.44 11.06
N LEU A 35 -18.63 -8.84 10.94
CA LEU A 35 -18.28 -10.23 10.66
C LEU A 35 -18.68 -11.15 11.84
N LYS A 36 -19.22 -12.32 11.51
CA LYS A 36 -19.29 -13.45 12.45
C LYS A 36 -17.89 -14.01 12.70
N ILE A 37 -17.71 -14.74 13.80
CA ILE A 37 -16.47 -15.48 14.04
C ILE A 37 -16.28 -16.50 12.89
N GLY A 38 -15.06 -16.59 12.36
CA GLY A 38 -14.72 -17.34 11.15
C GLY A 38 -15.12 -16.64 9.84
N GLY A 39 -15.75 -15.47 9.90
CA GLY A 39 -16.07 -14.66 8.72
C GLY A 39 -14.82 -13.96 8.18
N GLN A 40 -14.69 -13.95 6.86
CA GLN A 40 -13.59 -13.31 6.13
C GLN A 40 -14.08 -12.04 5.41
N ALA A 41 -13.20 -11.05 5.31
CA ALA A 41 -13.38 -9.88 4.45
C ALA A 41 -12.13 -9.59 3.63
N ALA A 42 -12.33 -9.11 2.41
CA ALA A 42 -11.31 -8.50 1.57
C ALA A 42 -11.69 -7.03 1.35
N VAL A 43 -10.81 -6.11 1.72
CA VAL A 43 -11.12 -4.68 1.78
C VAL A 43 -10.06 -3.88 1.03
N ILE A 44 -10.49 -3.06 0.07
CA ILE A 44 -9.61 -2.09 -0.60
C ILE A 44 -9.40 -0.90 0.32
N VAL A 45 -8.13 -0.58 0.58
CA VAL A 45 -7.71 0.56 1.40
C VAL A 45 -6.66 1.39 0.67
N PRO A 46 -6.56 2.70 0.96
CA PRO A 46 -5.40 3.46 0.52
C PRO A 46 -4.14 3.00 1.26
N ASP A 47 -2.99 3.07 0.60
CA ASP A 47 -1.69 2.65 1.11
C ASP A 47 -1.33 3.24 2.48
N GLY A 48 -1.80 4.46 2.78
CA GLY A 48 -1.60 5.09 4.08
C GLY A 48 -2.14 4.26 5.27
N VAL A 49 -3.09 3.34 5.05
CA VAL A 49 -3.54 2.39 6.07
C VAL A 49 -2.45 1.38 6.42
N LEU A 50 -1.61 0.99 5.44
CA LEU A 50 -0.56 -0.02 5.59
C LEU A 50 0.65 0.48 6.38
N PHE A 51 1.05 1.74 6.21
CA PHE A 51 2.28 2.27 6.84
C PHE A 51 2.09 3.56 7.65
N GLY A 52 0.86 4.07 7.74
CA GLY A 52 0.58 5.32 8.46
C GLY A 52 1.16 5.32 9.88
N SER A 53 1.81 6.43 10.26
CA SER A 53 2.60 6.51 11.49
C SER A 53 1.78 6.90 12.73
N SER A 54 0.55 7.40 12.56
CA SER A 54 -0.27 7.84 13.70
C SER A 54 -0.68 6.67 14.60
N LYS A 55 -0.94 6.96 15.88
CA LYS A 55 -1.37 5.94 16.86
C LYS A 55 -2.56 5.11 16.37
N ALA A 56 -3.51 5.75 15.69
CA ALA A 56 -4.67 5.08 15.12
C ALA A 56 -4.27 4.08 14.01
N HIS A 57 -3.42 4.49 13.08
CA HIS A 57 -2.94 3.62 11.99
C HIS A 57 -2.17 2.41 12.53
N LYS A 58 -1.29 2.60 13.50
CA LYS A 58 -0.56 1.48 14.13
C LYS A 58 -1.50 0.56 14.89
N LYS A 59 -2.47 1.14 15.62
CA LYS A 59 -3.42 0.37 16.44
C LYS A 59 -4.33 -0.52 15.61
N ILE A 60 -4.84 -0.06 14.47
CA ILE A 60 -5.69 -0.93 13.64
C ILE A 60 -4.90 -2.08 13.03
N ARG A 61 -3.66 -1.85 12.58
CA ARG A 61 -2.80 -2.91 12.06
C ARG A 61 -2.43 -3.92 13.14
N SER A 62 -2.08 -3.45 14.34
CA SER A 62 -1.85 -4.36 15.46
C SER A 62 -3.09 -5.18 15.80
N ILE A 63 -4.30 -4.59 15.76
CA ILE A 63 -5.55 -5.36 16.01
C ILE A 63 -5.73 -6.46 14.96
N LEU A 64 -5.48 -6.16 13.68
CA LEU A 64 -5.62 -7.13 12.60
C LEU A 64 -4.66 -8.32 12.74
N ILE A 65 -3.43 -8.07 13.20
CA ILE A 65 -2.36 -9.06 13.31
C ILE A 65 -2.42 -9.84 14.63
N GLU A 66 -2.62 -9.13 15.74
CA GLU A 66 -2.54 -9.70 17.09
C GLU A 66 -3.84 -10.41 17.48
N ASN A 67 -4.99 -9.84 17.12
CA ASN A 67 -6.30 -10.29 17.62
C ASN A 67 -7.12 -11.02 16.56
N HIS A 68 -6.70 -10.92 15.29
CA HIS A 68 -7.37 -11.49 14.15
C HIS A 68 -6.38 -12.20 13.23
N LYS A 69 -6.89 -12.84 12.18
CA LYS A 69 -6.07 -13.51 11.19
C LYS A 69 -5.98 -12.65 9.93
N LEU A 70 -4.91 -11.89 9.80
CA LEU A 70 -4.56 -11.17 8.58
C LEU A 70 -3.92 -12.15 7.60
N GLU A 71 -4.66 -12.58 6.60
CA GLU A 71 -4.23 -13.63 5.67
C GLU A 71 -3.36 -13.09 4.55
N GLY A 72 -3.62 -11.87 4.08
CA GLY A 72 -2.77 -11.27 3.07
C GLY A 72 -3.01 -9.81 2.77
N VAL A 73 -2.00 -9.22 2.15
CA VAL A 73 -1.95 -7.84 1.67
C VAL A 73 -1.49 -7.84 0.22
N ILE A 74 -2.37 -7.39 -0.67
CA ILE A 74 -2.08 -7.26 -2.10
C ILE A 74 -1.86 -5.77 -2.36
N SER A 75 -0.61 -5.38 -2.63
CA SER A 75 -0.30 -4.01 -3.04
C SER A 75 -0.66 -3.83 -4.51
N MET A 76 -1.30 -2.72 -4.84
CA MET A 76 -1.72 -2.36 -6.19
C MET A 76 -1.08 -1.04 -6.59
N PRO A 77 -0.68 -0.87 -7.87
CA PRO A 77 -0.01 0.34 -8.31
C PRO A 77 -1.00 1.52 -8.33
N SER A 78 -0.45 2.73 -8.25
CA SER A 78 -1.24 3.94 -8.47
C SER A 78 -1.88 3.91 -9.86
N GLY A 79 -3.14 4.31 -9.96
CA GLY A 79 -3.85 4.35 -11.24
C GLY A 79 -4.91 3.25 -11.42
N VAL A 80 -4.86 2.17 -10.63
CA VAL A 80 -5.89 1.10 -10.64
C VAL A 80 -7.31 1.61 -10.37
N PHE A 81 -7.45 2.75 -9.71
CA PHE A 81 -8.75 3.37 -9.44
C PHE A 81 -8.90 4.77 -10.07
N LYS A 82 -8.07 5.14 -11.06
CA LYS A 82 -8.30 6.36 -11.83
C LYS A 82 -9.60 6.27 -12.65
N PRO A 83 -10.29 7.40 -12.88
CA PRO A 83 -9.94 8.77 -12.46
C PRO A 83 -10.32 9.09 -11.00
N TYR A 84 -10.91 8.15 -10.26
CA TYR A 84 -11.47 8.39 -8.92
C TYR A 84 -10.42 8.50 -7.81
N ALA A 85 -9.29 7.80 -7.95
CA ALA A 85 -8.19 7.85 -7.00
C ALA A 85 -6.84 7.72 -7.71
N GLY A 86 -5.98 8.73 -7.53
CA GLY A 86 -4.60 8.73 -8.02
C GLY A 86 -3.57 8.17 -7.04
N VAL A 87 -4.01 7.73 -5.85
CA VAL A 87 -3.12 7.13 -4.85
C VAL A 87 -3.01 5.62 -5.05
N SER A 88 -1.87 5.04 -4.68
CA SER A 88 -1.73 3.60 -4.55
C SER A 88 -2.67 3.06 -3.47
N THR A 89 -3.11 1.82 -3.68
CA THR A 89 -4.10 1.15 -2.84
C THR A 89 -3.69 -0.29 -2.64
N ALA A 90 -4.28 -0.94 -1.64
CA ALA A 90 -4.05 -2.35 -1.37
C ALA A 90 -5.35 -3.06 -1.01
N VAL A 91 -5.40 -4.37 -1.25
CA VAL A 91 -6.43 -5.24 -0.69
C VAL A 91 -5.88 -5.88 0.58
N ILE A 92 -6.57 -5.70 1.70
CA ILE A 92 -6.28 -6.41 2.94
C ILE A 92 -7.33 -7.51 3.09
N ILE A 93 -6.86 -8.75 3.29
CA ILE A 93 -7.72 -9.93 3.48
C ILE A 93 -7.54 -10.43 4.90
N PHE A 94 -8.62 -10.44 5.68
CA PHE A 94 -8.58 -10.87 7.07
C PHE A 94 -9.81 -11.66 7.48
N THR A 95 -9.63 -12.55 8.45
CA THR A 95 -10.67 -13.35 9.07
C THR A 95 -10.81 -12.96 10.53
N LYS A 96 -12.06 -12.74 10.97
CA LYS A 96 -12.37 -12.50 12.38
C LYS A 96 -12.26 -13.82 13.14
N VAL A 97 -11.31 -13.91 14.06
CA VAL A 97 -11.23 -15.03 15.00
C VAL A 97 -11.78 -14.65 16.37
N GLY A 98 -12.20 -15.66 17.14
CA GLY A 98 -12.79 -15.50 18.47
C GLY A 98 -11.79 -15.68 19.61
N VAL A 99 -10.57 -16.14 19.31
CA VAL A 99 -9.51 -16.46 20.28
C VAL A 99 -8.17 -16.04 19.70
N GLU A 100 -7.30 -15.45 20.53
CA GLU A 100 -5.97 -14.94 20.11
C GLU A 100 -5.03 -16.04 19.60
N ALA A 101 -5.17 -17.27 20.10
CA ALA A 101 -4.39 -18.43 19.67
C ALA A 101 -4.60 -18.79 18.19
N ASP A 102 -5.71 -18.36 17.57
CA ASP A 102 -5.99 -18.52 16.14
C ASP A 102 -5.61 -17.25 15.34
N GLY A 103 -4.77 -16.39 15.91
CA GLY A 103 -4.32 -15.14 15.31
C GLY A 103 -3.44 -15.30 14.07
N THR A 104 -2.70 -14.26 13.72
CA THR A 104 -1.83 -14.27 12.55
C THR A 104 -0.47 -14.86 12.88
N ASP A 105 -0.02 -15.88 12.16
CA ASP A 105 1.38 -16.37 12.22
C ASP A 105 2.23 -15.74 11.10
N PHE A 106 1.70 -15.75 9.89
CA PHE A 106 2.32 -15.20 8.68
C PHE A 106 1.30 -14.40 7.89
N VAL A 107 1.76 -13.35 7.22
CA VAL A 107 0.96 -12.55 6.29
C VAL A 107 1.49 -12.76 4.88
N TRP A 108 0.61 -13.14 3.96
CA TRP A 108 0.97 -13.27 2.55
C TRP A 108 0.97 -11.90 1.86
N PHE A 109 2.07 -11.54 1.22
CA PHE A 109 2.20 -10.31 0.46
C PHE A 109 2.22 -10.61 -1.03
N TYR A 110 1.60 -9.74 -1.83
CA TYR A 110 1.68 -9.78 -3.28
C TYR A 110 1.89 -8.37 -3.88
N ASP A 111 2.85 -8.25 -4.78
CA ASP A 111 3.20 -7.03 -5.50
C ASP A 111 2.54 -7.01 -6.89
N MET A 112 1.31 -6.47 -6.98
CA MET A 112 0.62 -6.32 -8.26
C MET A 112 1.20 -5.12 -9.02
N LYS A 113 1.51 -5.30 -10.30
CA LYS A 113 2.04 -4.27 -11.20
C LYS A 113 1.04 -3.84 -12.26
N ALA A 114 0.09 -4.70 -12.64
CA ALA A 114 -0.97 -4.34 -13.59
C ALA A 114 -2.25 -5.15 -13.37
N ASP A 115 -3.40 -4.54 -13.68
CA ASP A 115 -4.74 -5.13 -13.54
C ASP A 115 -5.43 -5.42 -14.89
N GLY A 116 -4.67 -5.39 -16.00
CA GLY A 116 -5.21 -5.54 -17.35
C GLY A 116 -5.72 -4.24 -17.98
N LEU A 117 -5.59 -3.10 -17.30
CA LEU A 117 -5.90 -1.77 -17.83
C LEU A 117 -4.69 -0.84 -17.67
N SER A 118 -4.57 0.16 -18.54
CA SER A 118 -3.60 1.24 -18.40
C SER A 118 -3.77 1.95 -17.06
N LEU A 119 -2.69 2.42 -16.46
CA LEU A 119 -2.72 3.12 -15.16
C LEU A 119 -2.94 4.63 -15.29
N ASP A 120 -3.23 5.11 -16.51
CA ASP A 120 -3.58 6.49 -16.80
C ASP A 120 -5.08 6.77 -16.58
N ASP A 121 -5.52 8.01 -16.82
CA ASP A 121 -6.94 8.38 -16.60
C ASP A 121 -7.89 7.74 -17.62
N LYS A 122 -7.37 7.16 -18.71
CA LYS A 122 -8.19 6.55 -19.77
C LYS A 122 -8.55 5.10 -19.49
N ARG A 123 -7.77 4.40 -18.63
CA ARG A 123 -8.00 3.00 -18.21
C ARG A 123 -8.37 2.07 -19.38
N GLN A 124 -7.59 2.12 -20.45
CA GLN A 124 -7.81 1.29 -21.64
C GLN A 124 -7.25 -0.11 -21.42
N PRO A 125 -7.83 -1.17 -22.02
CA PRO A 125 -7.28 -2.52 -21.93
C PRO A 125 -5.82 -2.61 -22.40
N VAL A 126 -5.01 -3.36 -21.66
CA VAL A 126 -3.61 -3.69 -21.97
C VAL A 126 -3.35 -5.18 -21.74
N GLU A 127 -2.25 -5.70 -22.27
CA GLU A 127 -1.91 -7.13 -22.13
C GLU A 127 -1.41 -7.46 -20.72
N GLU A 128 -0.74 -6.51 -20.06
CA GLU A 128 -0.18 -6.69 -18.72
C GLU A 128 -1.28 -6.86 -17.68
N ASN A 129 -1.37 -8.06 -17.10
CA ASN A 129 -2.38 -8.40 -16.11
C ASN A 129 -1.87 -9.44 -15.11
N ASP A 130 -1.71 -9.01 -13.86
CA ASP A 130 -1.25 -9.88 -12.78
C ASP A 130 -2.39 -10.60 -12.05
N ILE A 131 -3.66 -10.28 -12.32
CA ILE A 131 -4.81 -10.88 -11.61
C ILE A 131 -4.84 -12.41 -11.76
N PRO A 132 -4.61 -13.00 -12.94
CA PRO A 132 -4.57 -14.45 -13.07
C PRO A 132 -3.47 -15.11 -12.21
N ASP A 133 -2.24 -14.58 -12.24
CA ASP A 133 -1.09 -15.05 -11.43
C ASP A 133 -1.38 -14.91 -9.93
N LEU A 134 -1.97 -13.78 -9.53
CA LEU A 134 -2.40 -13.54 -8.15
C LEU A 134 -3.40 -14.58 -7.68
N LEU A 135 -4.41 -14.91 -8.48
CA LEU A 135 -5.43 -15.90 -8.12
C LEU A 135 -4.84 -17.31 -8.03
N GLU A 136 -3.91 -17.66 -8.91
CA GLU A 136 -3.22 -18.94 -8.88
C GLU A 136 -2.35 -19.06 -7.62
N LYS A 137 -1.47 -18.09 -7.37
CA LYS A 137 -0.59 -18.08 -6.19
C LYS A 137 -1.37 -17.99 -4.89
N TRP A 138 -2.48 -17.27 -4.86
CA TRP A 138 -3.36 -17.26 -3.70
C TRP A 138 -3.84 -18.67 -3.35
N LYS A 139 -4.24 -19.49 -4.33
CA LYS A 139 -4.69 -20.87 -4.09
C LYS A 139 -3.57 -21.82 -3.67
N GLN A 140 -2.37 -21.60 -4.19
CA GLN A 140 -1.19 -22.45 -3.92
C GLN A 140 -0.39 -22.02 -2.69
N ARG A 141 -0.84 -20.97 -1.98
CA ARG A 141 -0.11 -20.41 -0.84
C ARG A 141 0.10 -21.45 0.27
N ASP A 142 1.34 -21.62 0.69
CA ASP A 142 1.73 -22.46 1.80
C ASP A 142 2.67 -21.68 2.71
N SER A 143 2.20 -21.31 3.91
CA SER A 143 2.98 -20.53 4.87
C SER A 143 4.10 -21.32 5.53
N THR A 144 4.17 -22.64 5.32
CA THR A 144 5.22 -23.51 5.88
C THR A 144 6.46 -23.56 5.00
N GLN A 145 6.37 -23.09 3.76
CA GLN A 145 7.47 -23.07 2.81
C GLN A 145 8.28 -21.77 2.94
N GLU A 146 9.59 -21.89 2.74
CA GLU A 146 10.48 -20.74 2.70
C GLU A 146 10.10 -19.84 1.53
N SER A 147 9.96 -18.53 1.78
CA SER A 147 9.48 -17.58 0.79
C SER A 147 10.62 -16.70 0.28
N ASP A 148 10.83 -16.69 -1.03
CA ASP A 148 11.77 -15.79 -1.69
C ASP A 148 11.28 -14.33 -1.63
N ARG A 149 12.00 -13.48 -0.89
CA ARG A 149 11.70 -12.04 -0.73
C ARG A 149 11.83 -11.23 -2.02
N LYS A 150 12.44 -11.77 -3.07
CA LYS A 150 12.56 -11.14 -4.40
C LYS A 150 11.35 -11.44 -5.28
N ALA A 151 10.59 -12.49 -4.98
CA ALA A 151 9.44 -12.90 -5.75
C ALA A 151 8.30 -11.87 -5.73
N LYS A 152 7.34 -12.02 -6.65
CA LYS A 152 6.09 -11.23 -6.64
C LYS A 152 5.24 -11.46 -5.39
N ALA A 153 5.38 -12.62 -4.75
CA ALA A 153 4.60 -13.00 -3.59
C ALA A 153 5.43 -13.78 -2.58
N PHE A 154 5.26 -13.47 -1.29
CA PHE A 154 6.01 -14.10 -0.20
C PHE A 154 5.28 -13.96 1.15
N PHE A 155 5.71 -14.72 2.16
CA PHE A 155 5.09 -14.72 3.49
C PHE A 155 5.98 -14.02 4.52
N VAL A 156 5.47 -13.01 5.21
CA VAL A 156 6.21 -12.34 6.29
C VAL A 156 5.72 -12.85 7.65
N PRO A 157 6.63 -13.34 8.53
CA PRO A 157 6.27 -13.71 9.90
C PRO A 157 5.71 -12.52 10.69
N LYS A 158 4.74 -12.78 11.56
CA LYS A 158 4.15 -11.77 12.44
C LYS A 158 5.20 -11.04 13.28
N ASP A 159 6.21 -11.75 13.80
CA ASP A 159 7.22 -11.14 14.66
C ASP A 159 8.07 -10.10 13.91
N GLU A 160 8.45 -10.40 12.66
CA GLU A 160 9.14 -9.43 11.79
C GLU A 160 8.27 -8.19 11.53
N ILE A 161 6.96 -8.38 11.31
CA ILE A 161 6.01 -7.27 11.12
C ILE A 161 5.92 -6.42 12.39
N LYS A 162 5.90 -7.06 13.56
CA LYS A 162 5.85 -6.40 14.86
C LYS A 162 7.10 -5.58 15.15
N GLU A 163 8.28 -6.13 14.87
CA GLU A 163 9.57 -5.42 14.97
C GLU A 163 9.60 -4.20 14.05
N ASN A 164 8.98 -4.30 12.88
CA ASN A 164 8.79 -3.20 11.94
C ASN A 164 7.64 -2.25 12.30
N GLY A 165 7.13 -2.29 13.54
CA GLY A 165 6.11 -1.36 14.02
C GLY A 165 4.73 -1.58 13.38
N TYR A 166 4.44 -2.82 13.02
CA TYR A 166 3.27 -3.28 12.30
C TYR A 166 3.12 -2.69 10.90
N ASP A 167 4.21 -2.29 10.24
CA ASP A 167 4.14 -1.82 8.85
C ASP A 167 3.69 -2.96 7.92
N LEU A 168 2.69 -2.70 7.08
CA LEU A 168 2.15 -3.67 6.11
C LEU A 168 2.46 -3.23 4.67
N SER A 169 3.46 -2.38 4.47
CA SER A 169 4.02 -2.07 3.16
C SER A 169 4.86 -3.23 2.67
N ILE A 170 4.54 -3.78 1.49
CA ILE A 170 5.33 -4.84 0.88
C ILE A 170 6.80 -4.43 0.65
N ASN A 171 7.03 -3.15 0.32
CA ASN A 171 8.37 -2.60 0.10
C ASN A 171 9.25 -2.62 1.35
N ARG A 172 8.66 -2.81 2.54
CA ARG A 172 9.40 -2.95 3.80
C ARG A 172 10.14 -4.29 3.89
N TYR A 173 9.61 -5.31 3.23
CA TYR A 173 10.04 -6.70 3.35
C TYR A 173 10.59 -7.27 2.04
N LYS A 174 10.35 -6.58 0.92
CA LYS A 174 10.84 -6.98 -0.38
C LYS A 174 12.34 -6.70 -0.50
N GLU A 175 13.09 -7.72 -0.88
CA GLU A 175 14.50 -7.56 -1.24
C GLU A 175 14.57 -7.05 -2.68
N ILE A 176 15.08 -5.83 -2.84
CA ILE A 176 15.36 -5.27 -4.16
C ILE A 176 16.83 -5.55 -4.45
N GLU A 177 17.11 -6.33 -5.49
CA GLU A 177 18.45 -6.38 -6.06
C GLU A 177 18.72 -5.01 -6.67
N TYR A 178 19.56 -4.22 -6.01
CA TYR A 178 20.09 -3.01 -6.60
C TYR A 178 21.04 -3.44 -7.73
N GLU A 179 20.56 -3.37 -8.97
CA GLU A 179 21.48 -3.14 -10.08
C GLU A 179 22.13 -1.78 -9.81
N GLU A 180 23.46 -1.77 -9.73
CA GLU A 180 24.21 -0.53 -9.53
C GLU A 180 23.92 0.38 -10.72
N VAL A 181 23.02 1.33 -10.53
CA VAL A 181 22.72 2.32 -11.57
C VAL A 181 23.97 3.15 -11.71
N GLU A 182 24.67 2.97 -12.83
CA GLU A 182 25.86 3.73 -13.14
C GLU A 182 25.45 5.18 -13.38
N TYR A 183 25.53 5.99 -12.32
CA TYR A 183 25.23 7.41 -12.40
C TYR A 183 26.34 8.14 -13.13
N GLU A 184 25.96 9.11 -13.96
CA GLU A 184 26.93 10.05 -14.48
C GLU A 184 27.66 10.75 -13.33
N PRO A 185 28.99 10.95 -13.43
CA PRO A 185 29.75 11.64 -12.39
C PRO A 185 29.11 13.00 -12.05
N PRO A 186 29.10 13.43 -10.78
CA PRO A 186 28.48 14.70 -10.37
C PRO A 186 28.93 15.91 -11.20
N LYS A 187 30.16 15.89 -11.73
CA LYS A 187 30.68 16.92 -12.64
C LYS A 187 29.89 17.03 -13.94
N VAL A 188 29.51 15.91 -14.55
CA VAL A 188 28.72 15.87 -15.78
C VAL A 188 27.31 16.42 -15.53
N ILE A 189 26.71 16.06 -14.40
CA ILE A 189 25.40 16.58 -13.98
C ILE A 189 25.47 18.11 -13.77
N LEU A 190 26.53 18.60 -13.12
CA LEU A 190 26.76 20.04 -12.91
C LEU A 190 26.97 20.82 -14.21
N GLU A 191 27.70 20.24 -15.17
CA GLU A 191 27.86 20.85 -16.49
C GLU A 191 26.53 20.95 -17.23
N LYS A 192 25.74 19.87 -17.24
CA LYS A 192 24.40 19.89 -17.84
C LYS A 192 23.49 20.94 -17.18
N LEU A 193 23.52 21.06 -15.85
CA LEU A 193 22.74 22.06 -15.12
C LEU A 193 23.14 23.49 -15.51
N ARG A 194 24.43 23.77 -15.64
CA ARG A 194 24.91 25.10 -16.08
C ARG A 194 24.45 25.42 -17.49
N THR A 195 24.55 24.46 -18.42
CA THR A 195 24.06 24.64 -19.79
C THR A 195 22.55 24.94 -19.80
N LEU A 196 21.77 24.21 -19.01
CA LEU A 196 20.34 24.47 -18.86
C LEU A 196 20.04 25.85 -18.26
N GLU A 197 20.81 26.31 -17.27
CA GLU A 197 20.66 27.66 -16.71
C GLU A 197 20.97 28.75 -17.75
N ASP A 198 22.00 28.56 -18.57
CA ASP A 198 22.36 29.49 -19.65
C ASP A 198 21.27 29.54 -20.73
N GLU A 199 20.71 28.39 -21.11
CA GLU A 199 19.57 28.31 -22.04
C GLU A 199 18.33 29.03 -21.48
N ILE A 200 17.97 28.74 -20.22
CA ILE A 200 16.84 29.39 -19.55
C ILE A 200 17.05 30.91 -19.49
N ARG A 201 18.28 31.38 -19.20
CA ARG A 201 18.58 32.81 -19.16
C ARG A 201 18.44 33.45 -20.54
N ALA A 202 18.97 32.81 -21.58
CA ALA A 202 18.85 33.32 -22.95
C ALA A 202 17.38 33.43 -23.39
N ASP A 203 16.57 32.42 -23.05
CA ASP A 203 15.13 32.43 -23.34
C ASP A 203 14.40 33.54 -22.57
N LEU A 204 14.77 33.80 -21.30
CA LEU A 204 14.20 34.88 -20.51
C LEU A 204 14.57 36.26 -21.07
N ASP A 205 15.83 36.48 -21.44
CA ASP A 205 16.29 37.75 -22.03
C ASP A 205 15.55 38.02 -23.36
N ALA A 206 15.37 36.99 -24.19
CA ALA A 206 14.60 37.10 -25.42
C ALA A 206 13.12 37.46 -25.17
N LEU A 207 12.51 36.90 -24.11
CA LEU A 207 11.14 37.27 -23.72
C LEU A 207 11.05 38.71 -23.20
N GLU A 208 12.05 39.19 -22.46
CA GLU A 208 12.11 40.58 -22.01
C GLU A 208 12.23 41.56 -23.19
N GLU A 209 13.09 41.28 -24.18
CA GLU A 209 13.20 42.10 -25.40
C GLU A 209 11.88 42.19 -26.18
N MET A 210 11.06 41.13 -26.16
CA MET A 210 9.75 41.14 -26.81
C MET A 210 8.71 42.00 -26.09
N LEU A 211 8.92 42.32 -24.80
CA LEU A 211 7.98 43.09 -23.98
C LEU A 211 8.28 44.60 -23.97
N GLY A 212 9.49 45.02 -24.37
CA GLY A 212 9.88 46.42 -24.58
C GLY A 212 10.85 46.96 -23.54
#